data_AF-A0A0D8BCM5-F1
#
_entry.id   AF-A0A0D8BCM5-F1
#
_cell.length_a   1.000
_cell.length_b   1.000
_cell.length_c   1.000
_cell.angle_alpha   90.00
_cell.angle_beta   90.00
_cell.angle_gamma   90.00
#
_symmetry.space_group_name_H-M   'P 1'
#
loop_
_entity.id
_entity.type
_entity.pdbx_description
1 polymer ?
#
loop_
_entity_poly.entity_id
_entity_poly.type
_entity_poly.pdbx_seq_one_letter_code
_entity_poly.pdbx_strand_id
1 'polypeptide(L)'
;MNPSTDAALPAALAAPDAPDAPDAGDWLVDAALAPLAGGSLAPLYAGAAAGELTLPFCAACGLALELEQRACDGCGATDIRWRPVERAGTVHAVTLVHRREPGLVRVTEPYPVLDVELTSGHRLIMTTLTATGSAPAIGRPVTVGFRIVGGVAVPAAALSTSEPSELPDPSDPSEPSDAATPDSPRATGTAPAPVPSETEVSQ
;
A
#
# COMPACT_ATOMS: atom_id res chain seq x y z
N MET A 1 -15.30 -28.44 -53.28
CA MET A 1 -16.50 -27.58 -53.15
C MET A 1 -17.34 -28.17 -52.04
N ASN A 2 -17.12 -27.73 -50.80
CA ASN A 2 -17.91 -28.17 -49.64
C ASN A 2 -19.03 -27.15 -49.41
N PRO A 3 -20.30 -27.58 -49.28
CA PRO A 3 -21.36 -26.72 -48.81
C PRO A 3 -21.35 -26.65 -47.28
N SER A 4 -21.22 -25.42 -46.76
CA SER A 4 -21.32 -25.06 -45.35
C SER A 4 -22.66 -25.50 -44.75
N THR A 5 -22.63 -26.18 -43.60
CA THR A 5 -23.81 -26.35 -42.75
C THR A 5 -23.65 -25.46 -41.53
N ASP A 6 -24.47 -24.43 -41.50
CA ASP A 6 -24.70 -23.52 -40.38
C ASP A 6 -25.56 -24.27 -39.34
N ALA A 7 -25.03 -24.43 -38.12
CA ALA A 7 -25.74 -25.04 -37.01
C ALA A 7 -25.79 -24.03 -35.87
N ALA A 8 -26.81 -23.16 -35.93
CA ALA A 8 -27.19 -22.28 -34.83
C ALA A 8 -27.57 -23.12 -33.59
N LEU A 9 -26.91 -22.86 -32.46
CA LEU A 9 -27.27 -23.36 -31.14
C LEU A 9 -28.43 -22.52 -30.56
N PRO A 10 -29.36 -23.13 -29.80
CA PRO A 10 -30.59 -22.46 -29.40
C PRO A 10 -30.39 -21.50 -28.22
N ALA A 11 -31.26 -20.48 -28.18
CA ALA A 11 -31.40 -19.55 -27.08
C ALA A 11 -31.79 -20.26 -25.78
N ALA A 12 -30.94 -20.15 -24.75
CA ALA A 12 -31.26 -20.59 -23.40
C ALA A 12 -32.13 -19.55 -22.69
N LEU A 13 -33.22 -20.04 -22.10
CA LEU A 13 -34.21 -19.30 -21.32
C LEU A 13 -33.59 -18.43 -20.23
N ALA A 14 -34.16 -17.23 -20.09
CA ALA A 14 -33.87 -16.26 -19.02
C ALA A 14 -34.18 -16.82 -17.62
N ALA A 15 -33.26 -16.56 -16.69
CA ALA A 15 -33.50 -16.68 -15.25
C ALA A 15 -34.26 -15.43 -14.75
N PRO A 16 -35.15 -15.55 -13.76
CA PRO A 16 -35.96 -14.43 -13.27
C PRO A 16 -35.14 -13.43 -12.45
N ASP A 17 -35.58 -12.17 -12.54
CA ASP A 17 -34.93 -10.95 -12.06
C ASP A 17 -34.47 -11.02 -10.60
N ALA A 18 -33.15 -11.04 -10.40
CA ALA A 18 -32.56 -10.55 -9.17
C ALA A 18 -32.76 -9.02 -9.14
N PRO A 19 -33.13 -8.42 -7.99
CA PRO A 19 -33.33 -6.98 -7.92
C PRO A 19 -32.05 -6.28 -8.33
N ASP A 20 -32.17 -5.32 -9.26
CA ASP A 20 -31.07 -4.53 -9.81
C ASP A 20 -30.16 -4.02 -8.69
N ALA A 21 -29.01 -4.69 -8.51
CA ALA A 21 -27.93 -4.10 -7.76
C ALA A 21 -27.57 -2.80 -8.49
N PRO A 22 -27.46 -1.65 -7.80
CA PRO A 22 -27.10 -0.42 -8.47
C PRO A 22 -25.78 -0.66 -9.22
N ASP A 23 -25.57 -0.03 -10.37
CA ASP A 23 -24.29 0.01 -11.07
C ASP A 23 -23.18 0.40 -10.07
N ALA A 24 -22.59 -0.61 -9.42
CA ALA A 24 -21.77 -0.49 -8.22
C ALA A 24 -20.31 -0.28 -8.63
N GLY A 25 -20.09 0.77 -9.43
CA GLY A 25 -18.76 1.18 -9.86
C GLY A 25 -17.94 1.71 -8.68
N ASP A 26 -16.62 1.75 -8.88
CA ASP A 26 -15.69 2.41 -7.97
C ASP A 26 -16.10 3.87 -7.69
N TRP A 27 -15.94 4.34 -6.45
CA TRP A 27 -16.36 5.70 -6.08
C TRP A 27 -15.45 6.80 -6.65
N LEU A 28 -14.18 6.50 -6.93
CA LEU A 28 -13.18 7.51 -7.26
C LEU A 28 -12.89 7.58 -8.76
N VAL A 29 -12.66 6.43 -9.39
CA VAL A 29 -12.14 6.35 -10.76
C VAL A 29 -13.06 5.59 -11.71
N ASP A 30 -12.90 5.86 -12.99
CA ASP A 30 -13.53 5.08 -14.04
C ASP A 30 -12.90 3.68 -14.18
N ALA A 31 -13.69 2.71 -14.66
CA ALA A 31 -13.23 1.35 -14.91
C ALA A 31 -12.06 1.29 -15.90
N ALA A 32 -11.94 2.27 -16.81
CA ALA A 32 -10.81 2.39 -17.72
C ALA A 32 -9.44 2.59 -17.01
N LEU A 33 -9.43 2.98 -15.72
CA LEU A 33 -8.23 3.09 -14.89
C LEU A 33 -7.91 1.82 -14.09
N ALA A 34 -8.59 0.69 -14.37
CA ALA A 34 -8.26 -0.58 -13.72
C ALA A 34 -6.79 -0.95 -13.97
N PRO A 35 -6.06 -1.40 -12.93
CA PRO A 35 -4.68 -1.81 -13.12
C PRO A 35 -4.60 -3.12 -13.91
N LEU A 36 -3.46 -3.33 -14.57
CA LEU A 36 -3.14 -4.62 -15.16
C LEU A 36 -2.80 -5.61 -14.04
N ALA A 37 -3.71 -6.55 -13.76
CA ALA A 37 -3.59 -7.52 -12.67
C ALA A 37 -2.58 -8.67 -12.93
N GLY A 38 -1.51 -8.40 -13.69
CA GLY A 38 -0.52 -9.39 -14.14
C GLY A 38 0.91 -9.03 -13.74
N GLY A 39 1.87 -9.72 -14.35
CA GLY A 39 3.30 -9.46 -14.14
C GLY A 39 3.76 -9.74 -12.70
N SER A 40 4.72 -8.95 -12.21
CA SER A 40 5.28 -9.06 -10.85
C SER A 40 4.26 -8.81 -9.74
N LEU A 41 3.19 -8.06 -10.03
CA LEU A 41 2.15 -7.69 -9.07
C LEU A 41 0.96 -8.66 -9.05
N ALA A 42 0.95 -9.70 -9.90
CA ALA A 42 -0.14 -10.67 -9.93
C ALA A 42 -0.52 -11.23 -8.54
N PRO A 43 0.44 -11.53 -7.62
CA PRO A 43 0.09 -12.02 -6.28
C PRO A 43 -0.67 -10.99 -5.43
N LEU A 44 -0.38 -9.69 -5.57
CA LEU A 44 -1.09 -8.61 -4.87
C LEU A 44 -2.56 -8.61 -5.26
N TYR A 45 -2.83 -8.61 -6.57
CA TYR A 45 -4.20 -8.54 -7.08
C TYR A 45 -4.99 -9.84 -6.88
N ALA A 46 -4.33 -11.00 -6.99
CA ALA A 46 -4.94 -12.29 -6.68
C ALA A 46 -5.32 -12.39 -5.20
N GLY A 47 -4.43 -11.94 -4.28
CA GLY A 47 -4.74 -11.83 -2.86
C GLY A 47 -5.91 -10.87 -2.62
N ALA A 48 -5.87 -9.67 -3.21
CA ALA A 48 -6.93 -8.68 -3.06
C ALA A 48 -8.30 -9.21 -3.51
N ALA A 49 -8.35 -9.97 -4.60
CA ALA A 49 -9.58 -10.62 -5.08
C ALA A 49 -10.09 -11.70 -4.13
N ALA A 50 -9.20 -12.34 -3.37
CA ALA A 50 -9.54 -13.30 -2.31
C ALA A 50 -9.83 -12.63 -0.95
N GLY A 51 -9.73 -11.30 -0.84
CA GLY A 51 -9.89 -10.57 0.42
C GLY A 51 -8.66 -10.61 1.33
N GLU A 52 -7.51 -11.01 0.81
CA GLU A 52 -6.22 -11.09 1.51
C GLU A 52 -5.26 -10.00 1.03
N LEU A 53 -4.40 -9.50 1.92
CA LEU A 53 -3.30 -8.62 1.51
C LEU A 53 -2.02 -9.44 1.39
N THR A 54 -1.56 -9.68 0.16
CA THR A 54 -0.39 -10.50 -0.12
C THR A 54 0.79 -9.62 -0.54
N LEU A 55 1.92 -9.71 0.18
CA LEU A 55 3.09 -8.83 -0.01
C LEU A 55 4.42 -9.60 -0.08
N PRO A 56 5.46 -9.04 -0.72
CA PRO A 56 6.72 -9.74 -0.97
C PRO A 56 7.71 -9.62 0.19
N PHE A 57 8.36 -10.73 0.51
CA PHE A 57 9.46 -10.79 1.47
C PHE A 57 10.68 -11.48 0.85
N CYS A 58 11.86 -11.11 1.31
CA CYS A 58 13.08 -11.85 1.00
C CYS A 58 13.00 -13.27 1.58
N ALA A 59 13.18 -14.28 0.73
CA ALA A 59 13.14 -15.68 1.17
C ALA A 59 14.30 -16.05 2.11
N ALA A 60 15.43 -15.34 2.00
CA ALA A 60 16.65 -15.65 2.74
C ALA A 60 16.70 -15.01 4.14
N CYS A 61 16.38 -13.71 4.24
CA CYS A 61 16.48 -12.98 5.50
C CYS A 61 15.13 -12.51 6.07
N GLY A 62 14.02 -12.72 5.36
CA GLY A 62 12.68 -12.35 5.82
C GLY A 62 12.35 -10.86 5.77
N LEU A 63 13.24 -10.02 5.22
CA LEU A 63 13.00 -8.58 5.06
C LEU A 63 11.77 -8.33 4.18
N ALA A 64 10.90 -7.39 4.58
CA ALA A 64 9.82 -6.86 3.75
C ALA A 64 10.41 -6.12 2.55
N LEU A 65 9.88 -6.36 1.34
CA LEU A 65 10.40 -5.78 0.10
C LEU A 65 9.36 -4.84 -0.52
N GLU A 66 9.80 -3.88 -1.32
CA GLU A 66 8.87 -3.12 -2.15
C GLU A 66 8.22 -4.02 -3.21
N LEU A 67 7.00 -3.66 -3.65
CA LEU A 67 6.16 -4.51 -4.50
C LEU A 67 6.85 -5.05 -5.76
N GLU A 68 7.73 -4.25 -6.36
CA GLU A 68 8.44 -4.58 -7.61
C GLU A 68 9.95 -4.80 -7.42
N GLN A 69 10.40 -4.83 -6.17
CA GLN A 69 11.80 -5.04 -5.83
C GLN A 69 12.28 -6.40 -6.34
N ARG A 70 13.48 -6.44 -6.93
CA ARG A 70 14.05 -7.66 -7.54
C ARG A 70 15.20 -8.29 -6.76
N ALA A 71 15.78 -7.54 -5.83
CA ALA A 71 16.86 -7.99 -4.97
C ALA A 71 16.71 -7.34 -3.59
N CYS A 72 16.99 -8.08 -2.53
CA CYS A 72 16.87 -7.63 -1.15
C CYS A 72 17.95 -6.60 -0.79
N ASP A 73 17.57 -5.43 -0.28
CA ASP A 73 18.53 -4.41 0.17
C ASP A 73 19.28 -4.80 1.45
N GLY A 74 18.74 -5.75 2.22
CA GLY A 74 19.38 -6.26 3.43
C GLY A 74 20.49 -7.29 3.18
N CYS A 75 20.31 -8.20 2.22
CA CYS A 75 21.23 -9.34 2.03
C CYS A 75 21.60 -9.65 0.58
N GLY A 76 21.08 -8.89 -0.39
CA GLY A 76 21.35 -9.08 -1.83
C GLY A 76 20.69 -10.30 -2.48
N ALA A 77 19.94 -11.11 -1.73
CA ALA A 77 19.26 -12.27 -2.28
C ALA A 77 18.13 -11.87 -3.24
N THR A 78 17.89 -12.71 -4.25
CA THR A 78 16.90 -12.47 -5.31
C THR A 78 15.71 -13.42 -5.25
N ASP A 79 15.70 -14.38 -4.32
CA ASP A 79 14.51 -15.22 -4.07
C ASP A 79 13.49 -14.44 -3.23
N ILE A 80 12.30 -14.25 -3.80
CA ILE A 80 11.22 -13.43 -3.24
C ILE A 80 10.00 -14.31 -3.03
N ARG A 81 9.45 -14.27 -1.81
CA ARG A 81 8.25 -15.02 -1.44
C ARG A 81 7.13 -14.06 -1.09
N TRP A 82 6.03 -14.21 -1.81
CA TRP A 82 4.78 -13.52 -1.53
C TRP A 82 3.99 -14.32 -0.49
N ARG A 83 3.47 -13.64 0.53
CA ARG A 83 2.63 -14.26 1.56
C ARG A 83 1.54 -13.31 2.03
N PRO A 84 0.39 -13.83 2.50
CA PRO A 84 -0.62 -13.02 3.18
C PRO A 84 -0.02 -12.35 4.42
N VAL A 85 -0.45 -11.12 4.68
CA VAL A 85 -0.10 -10.34 5.86
C VAL A 85 -1.35 -9.80 6.55
N GLU A 86 -1.19 -9.39 7.81
CA GLU A 86 -2.20 -8.62 8.51
C GLU A 86 -2.53 -7.33 7.74
N ARG A 87 -3.82 -6.97 7.74
CA ARG A 87 -4.33 -5.81 7.01
C ARG A 87 -4.27 -4.53 7.83
N ALA A 88 -3.55 -4.51 8.95
CA ALA A 88 -3.44 -3.37 9.84
C ALA A 88 -2.25 -2.48 9.48
N GLY A 89 -2.46 -1.17 9.54
CA GLY A 89 -1.43 -0.16 9.35
C GLY A 89 -1.79 1.21 9.92
N THR A 90 -0.95 2.19 9.68
CA THR A 90 -1.10 3.58 10.11
C THR A 90 -0.82 4.53 8.95
N VAL A 91 -1.49 5.67 8.92
CA VAL A 91 -1.22 6.72 7.92
C VAL A 91 0.16 7.31 8.19
N HIS A 92 1.12 7.07 7.30
CA HIS A 92 2.46 7.64 7.39
C HIS A 92 2.49 9.05 6.78
N ALA A 93 1.87 9.21 5.61
CA ALA A 93 1.72 10.50 4.94
C ALA A 93 0.39 10.57 4.18
N VAL A 94 -0.09 11.78 3.93
CA VAL A 94 -1.32 12.04 3.19
C VAL A 94 -1.17 13.24 2.26
N THR A 95 -1.69 13.12 1.05
CA THR A 95 -1.87 14.23 0.11
C THR A 95 -3.35 14.33 -0.26
N LEU A 96 -3.92 15.54 -0.18
CA LEU A 96 -5.25 15.79 -0.70
C LEU A 96 -5.16 16.24 -2.17
N VAL A 97 -5.72 15.45 -3.08
CA VAL A 97 -5.66 15.69 -4.52
C VAL A 97 -6.89 16.46 -4.95
N HIS A 98 -6.67 17.66 -5.49
CA HIS A 98 -7.73 18.52 -6.04
C HIS A 98 -7.92 18.37 -7.56
N ARG A 99 -6.96 17.74 -8.24
CA ARG A 99 -6.99 17.60 -9.71
C ARG A 99 -8.03 16.56 -10.11
N ARG A 100 -8.92 16.97 -11.02
CA ARG A 100 -9.92 16.10 -11.67
C ARG A 100 -9.58 15.94 -13.15
N GLU A 101 -9.49 14.70 -13.59
CA GLU A 101 -9.38 14.37 -15.02
C GLU A 101 -10.78 13.98 -15.55
N PRO A 102 -11.41 14.80 -16.42
CA PRO A 102 -12.76 14.52 -16.91
C PRO A 102 -12.87 13.14 -17.55
N GLY A 103 -13.91 12.39 -17.19
CA GLY A 103 -14.16 11.04 -17.70
C GLY A 103 -13.34 9.93 -17.02
N LEU A 104 -12.31 10.26 -16.24
CA LEU A 104 -11.48 9.28 -15.53
C LEU A 104 -11.60 9.38 -14.01
N VAL A 105 -11.76 10.59 -13.46
CA VAL A 105 -12.03 10.81 -12.03
C VAL A 105 -13.49 11.20 -11.84
N ARG A 106 -14.22 10.42 -11.04
CA ARG A 106 -15.67 10.55 -10.83
C ARG A 106 -16.03 11.66 -9.87
N VAL A 107 -15.23 11.84 -8.82
CA VAL A 107 -15.50 12.83 -7.77
C VAL A 107 -15.19 14.25 -8.23
N THR A 108 -15.95 15.20 -7.68
CA THR A 108 -15.73 16.65 -7.84
C THR A 108 -15.01 17.24 -6.64
N GLU A 109 -15.19 16.65 -5.46
CA GLU A 109 -14.49 17.04 -4.25
C GLU A 109 -13.05 16.51 -4.23
N PRO A 110 -12.14 17.17 -3.50
CA PRO A 110 -10.79 16.66 -3.30
C PRO A 110 -10.81 15.26 -2.67
N TYR A 111 -9.80 14.43 -2.91
CA TYR A 111 -9.73 13.08 -2.35
C TYR A 111 -8.34 12.78 -1.79
N PRO A 112 -8.23 12.02 -0.69
CA PRO A 112 -6.94 11.70 -0.11
C PRO A 112 -6.25 10.54 -0.84
N VAL A 113 -4.96 10.71 -1.09
CA VAL A 113 -4.01 9.64 -1.38
C VAL A 113 -3.12 9.47 -0.15
N LEU A 114 -3.03 8.24 0.34
CA LEU A 114 -2.40 7.87 1.59
C LEU A 114 -1.18 7.01 1.30
N ASP A 115 -0.10 7.32 2.01
CA ASP A 115 1.01 6.40 2.21
C ASP A 115 0.80 5.72 3.56
N VAL A 116 0.58 4.41 3.54
CA VAL A 116 0.24 3.62 4.73
C VAL A 116 1.40 2.71 5.08
N GLU A 117 1.88 2.85 6.31
CA GLU A 117 2.86 1.94 6.91
C GLU A 117 2.13 0.77 7.55
N LEU A 118 2.39 -0.43 7.06
CA LEU A 118 1.75 -1.67 7.52
C LEU A 118 2.55 -2.30 8.65
N THR A 119 1.85 -3.04 9.51
CA THR A 119 2.46 -3.86 10.57
C THR A 119 3.44 -4.92 10.04
N SER A 120 3.35 -5.26 8.76
CA SER A 120 4.29 -6.15 8.06
C SER A 120 5.62 -5.50 7.69
N GLY A 121 5.79 -4.20 7.93
CA GLY A 121 6.98 -3.41 7.55
C GLY A 121 6.93 -2.82 6.14
N HIS A 122 5.86 -3.04 5.38
CA HIS A 122 5.69 -2.48 4.04
C HIS A 122 5.06 -1.09 4.09
N ARG A 123 5.36 -0.25 3.09
CA ARG A 123 4.59 0.97 2.80
C ARG A 123 3.83 0.82 1.50
N LEU A 124 2.55 1.16 1.51
CA LEU A 124 1.69 1.10 0.33
C LEU A 124 0.99 2.44 0.12
N ILE A 125 1.05 2.92 -1.12
CA ILE A 125 0.27 4.07 -1.56
C ILE A 125 -1.13 3.58 -1.98
N MET A 126 -2.17 4.16 -1.39
CA MET A 126 -3.56 3.82 -1.68
C MET A 126 -4.48 5.02 -1.48
N THR A 127 -5.74 4.87 -1.88
CA THR A 127 -6.80 5.83 -1.58
C THR A 127 -7.76 5.21 -0.56
N THR A 128 -8.77 5.94 -0.11
CA THR A 128 -9.72 5.42 0.89
C THR A 128 -10.70 4.41 0.29
N LEU A 129 -11.16 3.48 1.13
CA LEU A 129 -12.17 2.48 0.79
C LEU A 129 -13.51 3.14 0.48
N THR A 130 -13.88 4.16 1.24
CA THR A 130 -15.09 4.97 1.06
C THR A 130 -14.74 6.38 0.60
N ALA A 131 -15.65 7.03 -0.11
CA ALA A 131 -15.48 8.42 -0.51
C ALA A 131 -15.30 9.33 0.70
N THR A 132 -14.32 10.24 0.62
CA THR A 132 -14.12 11.30 1.61
C THR A 132 -13.40 12.49 0.97
N GLY A 133 -13.81 13.69 1.40
CA GLY A 133 -13.23 14.97 0.99
C GLY A 133 -12.06 15.44 1.86
N SER A 134 -11.81 14.77 2.99
CA SER A 134 -10.88 15.23 4.02
C SER A 134 -9.64 14.33 4.11
N ALA A 135 -8.48 14.94 4.34
CA ALA A 135 -7.27 14.22 4.68
C ALA A 135 -7.36 13.65 6.11
N PRO A 136 -7.22 12.32 6.32
CA PRO A 136 -7.04 11.78 7.67
C PRO A 136 -5.74 12.28 8.31
N ALA A 137 -5.71 12.33 9.64
CA ALA A 137 -4.49 12.67 10.38
C ALA A 137 -3.38 11.63 10.15
N ILE A 138 -2.13 12.10 10.10
CA ILE A 138 -0.94 11.24 10.20
C ILE A 138 -0.97 10.49 11.54
N GLY A 139 -0.55 9.23 11.53
CA GLY A 139 -0.63 8.32 12.67
C GLY A 139 -2.00 7.67 12.86
N ARG A 140 -3.04 8.07 12.11
CA ARG A 140 -4.38 7.45 12.23
C ARG A 140 -4.30 5.96 11.87
N PRO A 141 -4.86 5.05 12.70
CA PRO A 141 -4.89 3.63 12.39
C PRO A 141 -5.89 3.33 11.28
N VAL A 142 -5.49 2.44 10.37
CA VAL A 142 -6.27 2.01 9.21
C VAL A 142 -6.27 0.50 9.07
N THR A 143 -7.31 -0.03 8.42
CA THR A 143 -7.35 -1.41 7.94
C THR A 143 -7.41 -1.39 6.42
N VAL A 144 -6.64 -2.25 5.75
CA VAL A 144 -6.69 -2.39 4.29
C VAL A 144 -7.93 -3.19 3.90
N GLY A 145 -8.84 -2.54 3.18
CA GLY A 145 -9.91 -3.15 2.41
C GLY A 145 -9.57 -3.19 0.92
N PHE A 146 -10.55 -3.53 0.10
CA PHE A 146 -10.36 -3.64 -1.35
C PHE A 146 -11.51 -2.96 -2.08
N ARG A 147 -11.17 -2.08 -3.01
CA ARG A 147 -12.10 -1.46 -3.97
C ARG A 147 -12.07 -2.23 -5.28
N ILE A 148 -13.18 -2.25 -6.01
CA ILE A 148 -13.27 -2.90 -7.32
C ILE A 148 -13.23 -1.84 -8.41
N VAL A 149 -12.14 -1.81 -9.19
CA VAL A 149 -11.97 -0.91 -10.33
C VAL A 149 -11.91 -1.75 -11.61
N GLY A 150 -12.91 -1.60 -12.49
CA GLY A 150 -12.98 -2.38 -13.74
C GLY A 150 -12.85 -3.90 -13.54
N GLY A 151 -13.41 -4.44 -12.46
CA GLY A 151 -13.35 -5.86 -12.11
C GLY A 151 -12.08 -6.29 -11.38
N VAL A 152 -11.11 -5.40 -11.14
CA VAL A 152 -9.88 -5.69 -10.39
C VAL A 152 -10.00 -5.19 -8.96
N ALA A 153 -9.69 -6.05 -7.98
CA ALA A 153 -9.62 -5.67 -6.58
C ALA A 153 -8.31 -4.92 -6.28
N VAL A 154 -8.42 -3.69 -5.76
CA VAL A 154 -7.29 -2.79 -5.47
C VAL A 154 -7.28 -2.45 -3.97
N PRO A 155 -6.12 -2.55 -3.28
CA PRO A 155 -6.00 -2.16 -1.88
C PRO A 155 -6.46 -0.72 -1.62
N ALA A 156 -7.21 -0.53 -0.53
CA ALA A 156 -7.72 0.78 -0.13
C ALA A 156 -7.82 0.89 1.39
N ALA A 157 -7.59 2.08 1.94
CA ALA A 157 -7.59 2.28 3.39
C ALA A 157 -9.03 2.46 3.91
N ALA A 158 -9.46 1.56 4.79
CA ALA A 158 -10.59 1.77 5.67
C ALA A 158 -10.11 2.51 6.92
N LEU A 159 -10.56 3.75 7.09
CA LEU A 159 -10.27 4.53 8.28
C LEU A 159 -11.08 3.95 9.45
N SER A 160 -10.40 3.59 10.53
CA SER A 160 -11.09 3.24 11.78
C SER A 160 -11.92 4.43 12.26
N THR A 161 -13.07 4.21 12.88
CA THR A 161 -13.94 5.29 13.41
C THR A 161 -13.47 5.83 14.76
N SER A 162 -12.44 5.25 15.38
CA SER A 162 -11.84 5.76 16.60
C SER A 162 -11.14 7.11 16.35
N GLU A 163 -11.51 8.12 17.13
CA GLU A 163 -10.83 9.41 17.14
C GLU A 163 -9.33 9.21 17.43
N PRO A 164 -8.43 9.97 16.78
CA PRO A 164 -7.02 9.93 17.14
C PRO A 164 -6.91 10.31 18.61
N SER A 165 -6.35 9.43 19.45
CA SER A 165 -5.86 9.85 20.75
C SER A 165 -4.89 11.00 20.50
N GLU A 166 -5.24 12.17 21.01
CA GLU A 166 -4.49 13.41 20.86
C GLU A 166 -3.00 13.13 21.12
N LEU A 167 -2.13 13.58 20.21
CA LEU A 167 -0.70 13.65 20.49
C LEU A 167 -0.56 14.44 21.80
N PRO A 168 0.20 13.96 22.79
CA PRO A 168 0.43 14.73 24.01
C PRO A 168 0.98 16.10 23.60
N ASP A 169 0.28 17.14 24.05
CA ASP A 169 0.64 18.53 23.79
C ASP A 169 2.05 18.76 24.36
N PRO A 170 3.05 19.15 23.54
CA PRO A 170 4.39 19.49 24.05
C PRO A 170 4.37 20.72 24.99
N SER A 171 3.22 21.36 25.16
CA SER A 171 2.98 22.49 26.05
C SER A 171 2.50 22.10 27.44
N ASP A 172 2.25 20.82 27.75
CA ASP A 172 1.88 20.38 29.11
C ASP A 172 3.12 20.45 30.04
N PRO A 173 3.20 21.43 30.97
CA PRO A 173 4.39 21.66 31.78
C PRO A 173 4.41 20.79 33.06
N SER A 174 3.66 19.70 33.08
CA SER A 174 3.35 18.96 34.30
C SER A 174 4.18 17.68 34.45
N GLU A 175 5.48 17.82 34.72
CA GLU A 175 6.15 16.97 35.73
C GLU A 175 7.47 17.62 36.24
N PRO A 176 7.73 17.62 37.56
CA PRO A 176 8.85 18.32 38.16
C PRO A 176 10.16 17.55 38.03
N SER A 177 11.20 18.27 37.58
CA SER A 177 12.60 17.87 37.63
C SER A 177 13.09 17.82 39.07
N ASP A 178 13.27 16.62 39.64
CA ASP A 178 14.17 16.39 40.77
C ASP A 178 14.77 14.98 40.71
N ALA A 179 16.00 14.88 40.21
CA ALA A 179 16.98 13.90 40.66
C ALA A 179 18.39 14.32 40.20
N ALA A 180 19.19 14.74 41.16
CA ALA A 180 20.57 15.15 40.99
C ALA A 180 21.55 13.95 40.89
N THR A 181 22.52 14.08 39.96
CA THR A 181 23.97 13.71 40.09
C THR A 181 24.37 12.21 40.02
N PRO A 182 25.63 11.80 39.64
CA PRO A 182 26.79 12.48 39.05
C PRO A 182 27.37 11.90 37.73
N ASP A 183 28.21 12.73 37.12
CA ASP A 183 29.41 12.51 36.29
C ASP A 183 29.97 11.07 36.18
N SER A 184 30.24 10.62 34.94
CA SER A 184 31.02 9.42 34.63
C SER A 184 32.10 9.74 33.58
N PRO A 185 33.35 9.28 33.76
CA PRO A 185 34.48 9.74 32.99
C PRO A 185 34.52 9.18 31.56
N ARG A 186 34.95 10.05 30.65
CA ARG A 186 35.17 9.82 29.22
C ARG A 186 36.24 8.74 28.99
N ALA A 187 35.83 7.59 28.47
CA ALA A 187 36.74 6.58 27.93
C ALA A 187 37.29 7.04 26.57
N THR A 188 38.61 7.06 26.46
CA THR A 188 39.38 7.37 25.25
C THR A 188 39.26 6.20 24.26
N GLY A 189 38.61 6.44 23.12
CA GLY A 189 38.42 5.45 22.05
C GLY A 189 39.24 5.79 20.81
N THR A 190 40.24 4.95 20.57
CA THR A 190 41.14 4.74 19.42
C THR A 190 40.69 5.24 18.04
N ALA A 191 41.62 5.90 17.34
CA ALA A 191 41.50 6.32 15.94
C ALA A 191 41.46 5.13 14.96
N PRO A 192 40.71 5.22 13.84
CA PRO A 192 40.76 4.20 12.79
C PRO A 192 42.06 4.28 11.98
N ALA A 193 42.53 3.11 11.54
CA ALA A 193 43.75 2.94 10.74
C ALA A 193 43.63 3.56 9.33
N PRO A 194 44.75 4.03 8.73
CA PRO A 194 44.73 4.64 7.40
C PRO A 194 44.53 3.62 6.28
N VAL A 195 43.74 4.03 5.29
CA VAL A 195 43.48 3.32 4.02
C VAL A 195 44.72 3.42 3.12
N PRO A 196 45.21 2.34 2.49
CA PRO A 196 46.32 2.43 1.55
C PRO A 196 45.88 3.03 0.20
N SER A 197 46.70 3.96 -0.27
CA SER A 197 46.59 4.76 -1.49
C SER A 197 46.75 3.94 -2.78
N GLU A 198 45.97 4.32 -3.79
CA GLU A 198 46.01 3.82 -5.17
C GLU A 198 47.41 3.99 -5.79
N THR A 199 47.90 2.94 -6.46
CA THR A 199 49.11 2.99 -7.29
C THR A 199 48.70 3.18 -8.74
N GLU A 200 49.12 4.31 -9.31
CA GLU A 200 49.14 4.59 -10.74
C GLU A 200 49.85 3.46 -11.51
N VAL A 201 49.21 2.93 -12.56
CA VAL A 201 49.90 2.21 -13.62
C VAL A 201 49.70 2.98 -14.90
N SER A 202 50.75 3.71 -15.27
CA SER A 202 50.98 4.28 -16.58
C SER A 202 51.85 3.31 -17.38
N GLN A 203 51.32 2.81 -18.50
CA GLN A 203 51.99 2.58 -19.79
C GLN A 203 51.02 1.99 -20.81
#